data_AF-A0A143ZAI0-F1
#
_entry.id   AF-A0A143ZAI0-F1
#
_cell.length_a   1.000
_cell.length_b   1.000
_cell.length_c   1.000
_cell.angle_alpha   90.00
_cell.angle_beta   90.00
_cell.angle_gamma   90.00
#
_symmetry.space_group_name_H-M   'P 1'
#
loop_
_entity.id
_entity.type
_entity.pdbx_description
1 polymer ?
#
loop_
_entity_poly.entity_id
_entity_poly.type
_entity_poly.pdbx_seq_one_letter_code
_entity_poly.pdbx_strand_id
1 'polypeptide(L)'
;MKRKNIFTTIAMLAVALIISGCSGTSGESGSSEEDTVIRVGSKDFTENLLVSEIYALALEDAGYEVERIPGIASYVVHTSITNDEIDLYPEYTGTGLLAILKMDLETDPQKVYDTVKAEYDEQFDMTWLDYTQANDSAGLVIKTSVAEKYGIETVSDLQEHASELRFASQGEFDQREDGLPGLTKAYGEFKWKSSTVYDNSLKYEILKNDEADVDGQEYEAVAKKYFDLIN
;
A
#
# COMPACT_ATOMS: atom_id res chain seq x y z
N MET A 1 40.02 -71.41 -5.45
CA MET A 1 39.94 -70.09 -6.15
C MET A 1 39.28 -70.35 -7.50
N LYS A 2 38.19 -69.76 -7.96
CA LYS A 2 37.55 -68.46 -7.68
C LYS A 2 36.02 -68.62 -7.81
N ARG A 3 35.31 -68.17 -6.78
CA ARG A 3 33.89 -67.77 -6.82
C ARG A 3 33.79 -66.50 -7.65
N LYS A 4 32.95 -66.49 -8.68
CA LYS A 4 32.35 -65.30 -9.35
C LYS A 4 31.46 -65.85 -10.47
N ASN A 5 30.23 -65.33 -10.59
CA ASN A 5 29.24 -65.54 -11.68
C ASN A 5 27.89 -66.21 -11.31
N ILE A 6 27.52 -66.33 -10.02
CA ILE A 6 26.17 -66.83 -9.63
C ILE A 6 25.20 -65.70 -9.25
N PHE A 7 25.67 -64.46 -9.06
CA PHE A 7 24.82 -63.36 -8.56
C PHE A 7 24.13 -62.51 -9.65
N THR A 8 24.40 -62.72 -10.93
CA THR A 8 23.89 -61.84 -12.00
C THR A 8 22.63 -62.34 -12.70
N THR A 9 22.15 -63.55 -12.41
CA THR A 9 20.99 -64.14 -13.10
C THR A 9 19.70 -64.12 -12.27
N ILE A 10 19.75 -63.69 -11.00
CA ILE A 10 18.58 -63.64 -10.10
C ILE A 10 17.92 -62.24 -10.08
N ALA A 11 18.59 -61.20 -10.59
CA ALA A 11 18.10 -59.81 -10.56
C ALA A 11 17.19 -59.40 -11.74
N MET A 12 16.89 -60.30 -12.69
CA MET A 12 16.06 -59.99 -13.87
C MET A 12 14.70 -60.72 -13.91
N LEU A 13 14.32 -61.43 -12.85
CA LEU A 13 13.05 -62.19 -12.79
C LEU A 13 12.07 -61.71 -11.72
N ALA A 14 12.24 -60.47 -11.22
CA ALA A 14 11.39 -59.89 -10.17
C ALA A 14 10.57 -58.66 -10.65
N VAL A 15 10.54 -58.38 -11.96
CA VAL A 15 9.89 -57.17 -12.53
C VAL A 15 8.64 -57.48 -13.36
N ALA A 16 8.15 -58.72 -13.39
CA ALA A 16 6.92 -59.04 -14.12
C ALA A 16 6.05 -60.02 -13.32
N LEU A 17 4.79 -59.63 -13.13
CA LEU A 17 3.69 -60.33 -12.43
C LEU A 17 3.73 -60.05 -10.91
N ILE A 18 2.76 -59.37 -10.29
CA ILE A 18 1.31 -59.62 -10.39
C ILE A 18 0.54 -58.29 -10.26
N ILE A 19 -0.14 -57.95 -11.36
CA ILE A 19 -1.29 -57.05 -11.41
C ILE A 19 -2.48 -57.88 -10.95
N SER A 20 -3.06 -57.59 -9.78
CA SER A 20 -4.43 -57.98 -9.40
C SER A 20 -4.84 -57.36 -8.07
N GLY A 21 -5.90 -56.54 -8.11
CA GLY A 21 -6.84 -56.40 -6.99
C GLY A 21 -6.84 -55.06 -6.26
N CYS A 22 -7.67 -54.11 -6.71
CA CYS A 22 -8.97 -53.90 -6.07
C CYS A 22 -9.86 -53.01 -6.93
N SER A 23 -11.04 -53.54 -7.23
CA SER A 23 -12.18 -52.85 -7.83
C SER A 23 -12.96 -52.12 -6.74
N GLY A 24 -13.46 -50.92 -7.06
CA GLY A 24 -14.71 -50.40 -6.52
C GLY A 24 -14.71 -49.89 -5.08
N THR A 25 -14.35 -48.62 -4.90
CA THR A 25 -15.17 -47.67 -4.14
C THR A 25 -14.91 -46.30 -4.74
N SER A 26 -15.91 -45.79 -5.46
CA SER A 26 -16.04 -44.38 -5.79
C SER A 26 -16.19 -43.60 -4.48
N GLY A 27 -15.06 -43.26 -3.86
CA GLY A 27 -15.01 -42.20 -2.88
C GLY A 27 -15.12 -40.91 -3.65
N GLU A 28 -16.19 -40.16 -3.39
CA GLU A 28 -16.28 -38.75 -3.71
C GLU A 28 -14.94 -38.10 -3.36
N SER A 29 -14.25 -37.59 -4.38
CA SER A 29 -13.25 -36.56 -4.19
C SER A 29 -14.02 -35.31 -3.74
N GLY A 30 -14.42 -35.30 -2.46
CA GLY A 30 -14.54 -34.05 -1.76
C GLY A 30 -13.17 -33.42 -1.86
N SER A 31 -13.07 -32.34 -2.62
CA SER A 31 -11.99 -31.39 -2.44
C SER A 31 -12.02 -31.04 -0.96
N SER A 32 -11.12 -31.63 -0.18
CA SER A 32 -10.67 -30.97 1.02
C SER A 32 -10.29 -29.57 0.55
N GLU A 33 -11.01 -28.56 1.04
CA GLU A 33 -10.44 -27.22 1.12
C GLU A 33 -9.04 -27.46 1.68
N GLU A 34 -8.03 -27.27 0.84
CA GLU A 34 -6.67 -27.19 1.34
C GLU A 34 -6.74 -26.06 2.35
N ASP A 35 -6.44 -26.33 3.63
CA ASP A 35 -6.29 -25.30 4.66
C ASP A 35 -5.12 -24.40 4.24
N THR A 36 -5.34 -23.56 3.23
CA THR A 36 -4.35 -22.65 2.68
C THR A 36 -4.30 -21.45 3.61
N VAL A 37 -3.24 -21.40 4.40
CA VAL A 37 -2.91 -20.22 5.21
C VAL A 37 -2.65 -19.05 4.26
N ILE A 38 -3.42 -17.96 4.42
CA ILE A 38 -3.24 -16.73 3.65
C ILE A 38 -2.21 -15.85 4.38
N ARG A 39 -1.15 -15.45 3.69
CA ARG A 39 -0.08 -14.63 4.25
C ARG A 39 -0.34 -13.16 3.97
N VAL A 40 -0.74 -12.43 5.00
CA VAL A 40 -1.05 -11.00 4.93
C VAL A 40 0.19 -10.19 5.31
N GLY A 41 0.76 -9.50 4.33
CA GLY A 41 1.93 -8.66 4.49
C GLY A 41 1.61 -7.21 4.86
N SER A 42 2.60 -6.48 5.39
CA SER A 42 2.56 -5.02 5.45
C SER A 42 3.93 -4.37 5.32
N LYS A 43 3.89 -3.12 4.87
CA LYS A 43 5.00 -2.16 4.96
C LYS A 43 5.28 -1.75 6.41
N ASP A 44 6.46 -1.19 6.65
CA ASP A 44 7.00 -0.85 7.98
C ASP A 44 6.52 0.48 8.58
N PHE A 45 5.28 0.88 8.27
CA PHE A 45 4.68 2.09 8.82
C PHE A 45 3.25 1.89 9.33
N THR A 46 2.83 2.77 10.23
CA THR A 46 1.64 2.60 11.08
C THR A 46 0.36 2.32 10.31
N GLU A 47 0.08 3.07 9.24
CA GLU A 47 -1.13 2.84 8.45
C GLU A 47 -1.11 1.46 7.81
N ASN A 48 -0.03 1.08 7.14
CA ASN A 48 0.02 -0.20 6.45
C ASN A 48 -0.11 -1.39 7.42
N LEU A 49 0.52 -1.28 8.59
CA LEU A 49 0.35 -2.23 9.70
C LEU A 49 -1.14 -2.32 10.11
N LEU A 50 -1.80 -1.19 10.32
CA LEU A 50 -3.21 -1.14 10.71
C LEU A 50 -4.14 -1.72 9.65
N VAL A 51 -3.98 -1.31 8.39
CA VAL A 51 -4.84 -1.77 7.27
C VAL A 51 -4.62 -3.26 7.01
N SER A 52 -3.38 -3.76 7.10
CA SER A 52 -3.11 -5.19 6.99
C SER A 52 -3.77 -6.00 8.10
N GLU A 53 -3.84 -5.47 9.33
CA GLU A 53 -4.56 -6.13 10.41
C GLU A 53 -6.07 -6.18 10.14
N ILE A 54 -6.64 -5.13 9.53
CA ILE A 54 -8.04 -5.13 9.10
C ILE A 54 -8.29 -6.24 8.07
N TYR A 55 -7.37 -6.43 7.11
CA TYR A 55 -7.48 -7.50 6.12
C TYR A 55 -7.40 -8.89 6.77
N ALA A 56 -6.44 -9.09 7.68
CA ALA A 56 -6.28 -10.34 8.41
C ALA A 56 -7.54 -10.70 9.20
N LEU A 57 -8.09 -9.76 9.98
CA LEU A 57 -9.30 -9.98 10.76
C LEU A 57 -10.53 -10.27 9.88
N ALA A 58 -10.65 -9.62 8.73
CA ALA A 58 -11.76 -9.87 7.79
C ALA A 58 -11.67 -11.27 7.17
N LEU A 59 -10.46 -11.74 6.84
CA LEU A 59 -10.22 -13.10 6.35
C LEU A 59 -10.49 -14.16 7.43
N GLU A 60 -10.06 -13.90 8.66
CA GLU A 60 -10.32 -14.80 9.80
C GLU A 60 -11.83 -14.89 10.10
N ASP A 61 -12.57 -13.77 10.05
CA ASP A 61 -14.04 -13.76 10.22
C ASP A 61 -14.74 -14.55 9.10
N ALA A 62 -14.17 -14.55 7.88
CA ALA A 62 -14.64 -15.36 6.76
C ALA A 62 -14.24 -16.84 6.84
N GLY A 63 -13.46 -17.25 7.85
CA GLY A 63 -13.09 -18.64 8.11
C GLY A 63 -11.74 -19.08 7.53
N TYR A 64 -10.93 -18.17 7.00
CA TYR A 64 -9.59 -18.48 6.52
C TYR A 64 -8.57 -18.49 7.66
N GLU A 65 -7.56 -19.37 7.56
CA GLU A 65 -6.36 -19.26 8.39
C GLU A 65 -5.44 -18.17 7.82
N VAL A 66 -4.90 -17.31 8.70
CA VAL A 66 -4.09 -16.16 8.28
C VAL A 66 -2.76 -16.14 9.01
N GLU A 67 -1.67 -16.01 8.25
CA GLU A 67 -0.34 -15.67 8.75
C GLU A 67 -0.08 -14.19 8.52
N ARG A 68 0.33 -13.45 9.56
CA ARG A 68 0.67 -12.02 9.47
C ARG A 68 2.18 -11.87 9.28
N ILE A 69 2.60 -11.14 8.25
CA ILE A 69 4.02 -10.88 7.92
C ILE A 69 4.27 -9.36 7.91
N PRO A 70 4.40 -8.73 9.09
CA PRO A 70 4.48 -7.27 9.18
C PRO A 70 5.89 -6.72 8.95
N GLY A 71 5.96 -5.44 8.58
CA GLY A 71 7.20 -4.67 8.63
C GLY A 71 8.18 -4.97 7.49
N ILE A 72 7.67 -5.33 6.32
CA ILE A 72 8.48 -5.49 5.11
C ILE A 72 8.87 -4.09 4.62
N ALA A 73 10.15 -3.88 4.32
CA ALA A 73 10.60 -2.58 3.83
C ALA A 73 9.86 -2.22 2.51
N SER A 74 9.47 -0.95 2.38
CA SER A 74 8.62 -0.49 1.26
C SER A 74 9.17 -0.81 -0.15
N TYR A 75 10.50 -0.84 -0.32
CA TYR A 75 11.14 -1.19 -1.61
C TYR A 75 11.25 -2.71 -1.85
N VAL A 76 10.94 -3.54 -0.85
CA VAL A 76 11.02 -5.01 -0.90
C VAL A 76 9.64 -5.64 -1.06
N VAL A 77 8.57 -5.01 -0.55
CA VAL A 77 7.24 -5.65 -0.44
C VAL A 77 6.69 -6.15 -1.79
N HIS A 78 6.93 -5.42 -2.88
CA HIS A 78 6.57 -5.88 -4.22
C HIS A 78 7.32 -7.16 -4.61
N THR A 79 8.62 -7.25 -4.30
CA THR A 79 9.39 -8.47 -4.55
C THR A 79 8.87 -9.63 -3.70
N SER A 80 8.50 -9.37 -2.44
CA SER A 80 7.93 -10.40 -1.56
C SER A 80 6.63 -11.00 -2.11
N ILE A 81 5.70 -10.19 -2.60
CA ILE A 81 4.46 -10.73 -3.20
C ILE A 81 4.73 -11.47 -4.52
N THR A 82 5.63 -10.98 -5.38
CA THR A 82 5.96 -11.67 -6.63
C THR A 82 6.77 -12.96 -6.45
N ASN A 83 7.41 -13.13 -5.29
CA ASN A 83 8.16 -14.33 -4.93
C ASN A 83 7.32 -15.31 -4.10
N ASP A 84 6.00 -15.09 -4.00
CA ASP A 84 5.11 -15.87 -3.16
C ASP A 84 5.61 -15.92 -1.71
N GLU A 85 6.09 -14.82 -1.13
CA GLU A 85 6.41 -14.71 0.32
C GLU A 85 5.20 -14.18 1.11
N ILE A 86 4.32 -13.41 0.46
CA ILE A 86 3.03 -12.91 0.95
C ILE A 86 1.99 -13.07 -0.15
N ASP A 87 0.71 -13.14 0.20
CA ASP A 87 -0.40 -13.32 -0.74
C ASP A 87 -1.24 -12.04 -0.91
N LEU A 88 -1.26 -11.17 0.10
CA LEU A 88 -2.03 -9.93 0.12
C LEU A 88 -1.31 -8.87 0.95
N TYR A 89 -1.33 -7.62 0.50
CA TYR A 89 -0.93 -6.47 1.33
C TYR A 89 -1.61 -5.18 0.84
N PRO A 90 -1.70 -4.13 1.68
CA PRO A 90 -2.19 -2.82 1.24
C PRO A 90 -1.12 -2.09 0.41
N GLU A 91 -1.47 -1.67 -0.80
CA GLU A 91 -0.62 -0.88 -1.69
C GLU A 91 -1.32 0.40 -2.18
N TYR A 92 -0.50 1.39 -2.55
CA TYR A 92 -0.91 2.72 -2.96
C TYR A 92 -0.77 2.84 -4.47
N THR A 93 -1.83 3.29 -5.15
CA THR A 93 -1.90 3.35 -6.61
C THR A 93 -0.76 4.18 -7.21
N GLY A 94 -0.41 5.32 -6.61
CA GLY A 94 0.74 6.13 -7.03
C GLY A 94 2.09 5.41 -6.92
N THR A 95 2.28 4.58 -5.88
CA THR A 95 3.48 3.74 -5.74
C THR A 95 3.51 2.67 -6.84
N GLY A 96 2.37 2.02 -7.09
CA GLY A 96 2.23 1.05 -8.18
C GLY A 96 2.59 1.65 -9.55
N LEU A 97 2.08 2.84 -9.86
CA LEU A 97 2.34 3.53 -11.13
C LEU A 97 3.81 3.95 -11.29
N LEU A 98 4.34 4.68 -10.31
CA LEU A 98 5.62 5.38 -10.47
C LEU A 98 6.82 4.52 -10.08
N ALA A 99 6.73 3.81 -8.96
CA ALA A 99 7.88 3.08 -8.42
C ALA A 99 8.02 1.70 -9.05
N ILE A 100 6.89 1.02 -9.28
CA ILE A 100 6.88 -0.35 -9.80
C ILE A 100 6.81 -0.36 -11.33
N LEU A 101 5.75 0.18 -11.91
CA LEU A 101 5.54 0.18 -13.36
C LEU A 101 6.42 1.20 -14.10
N LYS A 102 6.94 2.21 -13.38
CA LYS A 102 7.81 3.27 -13.93
C LYS A 102 7.15 4.02 -15.09
N MET A 103 5.85 4.25 -14.96
CA MET A 103 5.06 5.01 -15.94
C MET A 103 5.10 6.50 -15.63
N ASP A 104 4.65 7.31 -16.59
CA ASP A 104 4.55 8.76 -16.41
C ASP A 104 3.51 9.12 -15.33
N LEU A 105 3.70 10.28 -14.69
CA LEU A 105 2.76 10.82 -13.72
C LEU A 105 1.38 11.01 -14.34
N GLU A 106 0.38 10.45 -13.67
CA GLU A 106 -1.04 10.65 -13.93
C GLU A 106 -1.69 11.10 -12.61
N THR A 107 -2.59 12.08 -12.69
CA THR A 107 -3.18 12.72 -11.51
C THR A 107 -4.66 12.38 -11.33
N ASP A 108 -5.35 11.87 -12.35
CA ASP A 108 -6.73 11.38 -12.20
C ASP A 108 -6.75 10.06 -11.41
N PRO A 109 -7.34 10.01 -10.20
CA PRO A 109 -7.23 8.83 -9.34
C PRO A 109 -7.81 7.56 -9.95
N GLN A 110 -8.91 7.67 -10.70
CA GLN A 110 -9.56 6.53 -11.33
C GLN A 110 -8.70 6.00 -12.47
N LYS A 111 -8.12 6.89 -13.28
CA LYS A 111 -7.24 6.51 -14.37
C LYS A 111 -5.95 5.86 -13.87
N VAL A 112 -5.38 6.37 -12.77
CA VAL A 112 -4.23 5.71 -12.11
C VAL A 112 -4.63 4.31 -11.66
N TYR A 113 -5.75 4.16 -10.95
CA TYR A 113 -6.24 2.86 -10.48
C TYR A 113 -6.47 1.87 -11.63
N ASP A 114 -7.20 2.28 -12.67
CA ASP A 114 -7.53 1.42 -13.82
C ASP A 114 -6.26 0.97 -14.56
N THR A 115 -5.29 1.88 -14.70
CA THR A 115 -4.01 1.59 -15.35
C THR A 115 -3.19 0.62 -14.52
N VAL A 116 -2.99 0.90 -13.23
CA VAL A 116 -2.23 0.04 -12.33
C VAL A 116 -2.85 -1.36 -12.23
N LYS A 117 -4.18 -1.44 -12.14
CA LYS A 117 -4.89 -2.72 -12.11
C LYS A 117 -4.67 -3.55 -13.38
N ALA A 118 -4.79 -2.93 -14.55
CA ALA A 118 -4.60 -3.62 -15.83
C ALA A 118 -3.14 -4.09 -16.01
N GLU A 119 -2.17 -3.22 -15.69
CA GLU A 119 -0.75 -3.53 -15.85
C GLU A 119 -0.26 -4.58 -14.86
N TYR A 120 -0.78 -4.61 -13.62
CA TYR A 120 -0.43 -5.66 -12.65
C TYR A 120 -1.00 -7.03 -13.04
N ASP A 121 -2.22 -7.06 -13.60
CA ASP A 121 -2.83 -8.28 -14.13
C ASP A 121 -1.99 -8.83 -15.30
N GLU A 122 -1.62 -7.97 -16.25
CA GLU A 122 -0.84 -8.36 -17.43
C GLU A 122 0.61 -8.77 -17.10
N GLN A 123 1.30 -8.02 -16.23
CA GLN A 123 2.74 -8.19 -16.01
C GLN A 123 3.07 -9.16 -14.87
N PHE A 124 2.21 -9.28 -13.87
CA PHE A 124 2.51 -10.00 -12.63
C PHE A 124 1.48 -11.07 -12.26
N ASP A 125 0.38 -11.24 -13.01
CA ASP A 125 -0.75 -12.10 -12.62
C ASP A 125 -1.32 -11.73 -11.24
N MET A 126 -1.36 -10.41 -10.97
CA MET A 126 -1.76 -9.86 -9.68
C MET A 126 -3.02 -9.00 -9.78
N THR A 127 -3.98 -9.25 -8.91
CA THR A 127 -5.24 -8.50 -8.86
C THR A 127 -5.17 -7.33 -7.87
N TRP A 128 -5.44 -6.11 -8.36
CA TRP A 128 -5.79 -4.99 -7.49
C TRP A 128 -7.28 -5.03 -7.12
N LEU A 129 -7.55 -5.10 -5.82
CA LEU A 129 -8.90 -5.01 -5.26
C LEU A 129 -9.47 -3.59 -5.35
N ASP A 130 -10.71 -3.39 -4.94
CA ASP A 130 -11.34 -2.07 -4.92
C ASP A 130 -10.55 -1.12 -3.99
N TYR A 131 -10.19 0.06 -4.50
CA TYR A 131 -9.43 1.05 -3.75
C TYR A 131 -10.32 1.90 -2.83
N THR A 132 -9.74 2.42 -1.75
CA THR A 132 -10.47 3.30 -0.82
C THR A 132 -10.60 4.73 -1.37
N GLN A 133 -11.58 5.50 -0.88
CA GLN A 133 -11.64 6.94 -1.18
C GLN A 133 -10.65 7.79 -0.37
N ALA A 134 -9.88 7.19 0.55
CA ALA A 134 -8.85 7.92 1.27
C ALA A 134 -7.65 8.18 0.35
N ASN A 135 -7.08 9.38 0.44
CA ASN A 135 -5.88 9.74 -0.30
C ASN A 135 -4.76 10.02 0.70
N ASP A 136 -3.70 9.23 0.65
CA ASP A 136 -2.48 9.43 1.42
C ASP A 136 -1.42 10.07 0.52
N SER A 137 -1.35 11.40 0.56
CA SER A 137 -0.45 12.20 -0.25
C SER A 137 0.11 13.37 0.56
N ALA A 138 1.25 13.91 0.11
CA ALA A 138 1.80 15.13 0.70
C ALA A 138 0.86 16.32 0.49
N GLY A 139 0.72 17.16 1.51
CA GLY A 139 -0.43 18.04 1.61
C GLY A 139 -0.28 19.27 2.47
N LEU A 140 -1.31 20.12 2.42
CA LEU A 140 -1.52 21.14 3.44
C LEU A 140 -2.55 20.61 4.43
N VAL A 141 -2.33 20.84 5.72
CA VAL A 141 -3.33 20.63 6.77
C VAL A 141 -3.59 21.95 7.49
N ILE A 142 -4.81 22.16 7.97
CA ILE A 142 -5.25 23.39 8.65
C ILE A 142 -5.95 23.04 9.94
N LYS A 143 -5.80 23.90 10.96
CA LYS A 143 -6.63 23.80 12.17
C LYS A 143 -8.10 23.94 11.83
N THR A 144 -8.93 23.01 12.30
CA THR A 144 -10.38 23.02 12.07
C THR A 144 -11.03 24.33 12.49
N SER A 145 -10.67 24.89 13.65
CA SER A 145 -11.20 26.17 14.13
C SER A 145 -10.85 27.35 13.22
N VAL A 146 -9.73 27.29 12.51
CA VAL A 146 -9.30 28.32 11.56
C VAL A 146 -10.02 28.15 10.23
N ALA A 147 -10.14 26.91 9.74
CA ALA A 147 -10.94 26.61 8.55
C ALA A 147 -12.39 27.09 8.71
N GLU A 148 -13.03 26.76 9.84
CA GLU A 148 -14.41 27.18 10.12
C GLU A 148 -14.54 28.70 10.24
N LYS A 149 -13.55 29.38 10.83
CA LYS A 149 -13.55 30.83 11.00
C LYS A 149 -13.52 31.58 9.66
N TYR A 150 -12.72 31.09 8.71
CA TYR A 150 -12.52 31.73 7.41
C TYR A 150 -13.34 31.08 6.28
N GLY A 151 -14.04 29.98 6.54
CA GLY A 151 -14.81 29.24 5.53
C GLY A 151 -13.93 28.54 4.49
N ILE A 152 -12.77 28.02 4.91
CA ILE A 152 -11.80 27.38 4.02
C ILE A 152 -12.17 25.89 3.86
N GLU A 153 -12.54 25.49 2.64
CA GLU A 153 -12.81 24.09 2.29
C GLU A 153 -11.86 23.56 1.22
N THR A 154 -11.29 24.45 0.40
CA THR A 154 -10.39 24.11 -0.71
C THR A 154 -9.02 24.76 -0.59
N VAL A 155 -8.05 24.27 -1.37
CA VAL A 155 -6.72 24.90 -1.47
C VAL A 155 -6.82 26.31 -2.06
N SER A 156 -7.79 26.56 -2.95
CA SER A 156 -8.06 27.89 -3.48
C SER A 156 -8.54 28.86 -2.40
N ASP A 157 -9.48 28.45 -1.55
CA ASP A 157 -9.91 29.29 -0.41
C ASP A 157 -8.73 29.58 0.52
N LEU A 158 -7.91 28.56 0.78
CA LEU A 158 -6.72 28.69 1.61
C LEU A 158 -5.73 29.71 1.02
N GLN A 159 -5.50 29.67 -0.29
CA GLN A 159 -4.64 30.61 -1.00
C GLN A 159 -5.14 32.04 -0.89
N GLU A 160 -6.45 32.27 -1.04
CA GLU A 160 -7.07 33.60 -0.90
C GLU A 160 -6.90 34.17 0.52
N HIS A 161 -6.98 33.31 1.53
CA HIS A 161 -6.81 33.66 2.94
C HIS A 161 -5.36 33.60 3.45
N ALA A 162 -4.38 33.22 2.62
CA ALA A 162 -3.00 32.96 3.06
C ALA A 162 -2.39 34.10 3.89
N SER A 163 -2.70 35.36 3.55
CA SER A 163 -2.21 36.54 4.28
C SER A 163 -2.71 36.71 5.71
N GLU A 164 -3.71 35.93 6.11
CA GLU A 164 -4.26 35.87 7.46
C GLU A 164 -3.73 34.66 8.26
N LEU A 165 -3.08 33.72 7.58
CA LEU A 165 -2.71 32.40 8.11
C LEU A 165 -1.19 32.29 8.36
N ARG A 166 -0.83 31.73 9.51
CA ARG A 166 0.56 31.37 9.85
C ARG A 166 0.84 29.97 9.32
N PHE A 167 1.77 29.87 8.39
CA PHE A 167 2.21 28.62 7.78
C PHE A 167 3.44 28.07 8.49
N ALA A 168 3.54 26.76 8.57
CA ALA A 168 4.71 26.06 9.04
C ALA A 168 5.00 24.81 8.18
N SER A 169 6.25 24.35 8.16
CA SER A 169 6.64 23.11 7.50
C SER A 169 7.97 22.58 8.07
N GLN A 170 8.41 21.41 7.60
CA GLN A 170 9.72 20.82 7.91
C GLN A 170 10.82 21.30 6.93
N GLY A 171 10.49 22.22 6.02
CA GLY A 171 11.42 22.83 5.07
C GLY A 171 11.64 22.03 3.78
N GLU A 172 11.57 20.69 3.79
CA GLU A 172 11.66 19.89 2.57
C GLU A 172 10.43 20.09 1.66
N PHE A 173 9.22 20.09 2.24
CA PHE A 173 7.98 20.44 1.55
C PHE A 173 8.05 21.79 0.80
N ASP A 174 8.79 22.76 1.34
CA ASP A 174 8.94 24.10 0.73
C ASP A 174 9.77 24.08 -0.57
N GLN A 175 10.59 23.05 -0.77
CA GLN A 175 11.56 22.95 -1.87
C GLN A 175 11.18 21.90 -2.92
N ARG A 176 10.42 20.88 -2.53
CA ARG A 176 10.01 19.79 -3.42
C ARG A 176 9.14 20.28 -4.57
N GLU A 177 9.38 19.81 -5.80
CA GLU A 177 8.57 20.21 -6.96
C GLU A 177 7.08 19.85 -6.80
N ASP A 178 6.78 18.75 -6.11
CA ASP A 178 5.45 18.28 -5.75
C ASP A 178 4.94 18.83 -4.40
N GLY A 179 5.70 19.71 -3.73
CA GLY A 179 5.33 20.41 -2.51
C GLY A 179 4.81 21.84 -2.77
N LEU A 180 5.25 22.81 -1.97
CA LEU A 180 4.83 24.21 -2.08
C LEU A 180 5.07 24.85 -3.47
N PRO A 181 6.18 24.57 -4.19
CA PRO A 181 6.34 24.96 -5.60
C PRO A 181 5.22 24.46 -6.52
N GLY A 182 4.83 23.19 -6.39
CA GLY A 182 3.75 22.58 -7.16
C GLY A 182 2.41 23.26 -6.87
N LEU A 183 2.11 23.48 -5.59
CA LEU A 183 0.91 24.22 -5.16
C LEU A 183 0.92 25.65 -5.69
N THR A 184 2.07 26.33 -5.67
CA THR A 184 2.20 27.70 -6.19
C THR A 184 1.92 27.76 -7.69
N LYS A 185 2.36 26.74 -8.44
CA LYS A 185 2.09 26.64 -9.89
C LYS A 185 0.61 26.40 -10.19
N ALA A 186 -0.07 25.61 -9.36
CA ALA A 186 -1.49 25.27 -9.55
C ALA A 186 -2.45 26.36 -9.07
N TYR A 187 -2.18 26.96 -7.90
CA TYR A 187 -3.12 27.85 -7.19
C TYR A 187 -2.63 29.30 -7.07
N GLY A 188 -1.38 29.59 -7.42
CA GLY A 188 -0.75 30.91 -7.26
C GLY A 188 0.03 31.05 -5.95
N GLU A 189 0.72 32.19 -5.78
CA GLU A 189 1.55 32.43 -4.60
C GLU A 189 0.73 32.50 -3.30
N PHE A 190 1.13 31.71 -2.31
CA PHE A 190 0.59 31.78 -0.95
C PHE A 190 1.32 32.86 -0.16
N LYS A 191 0.68 34.01 0.02
CA LYS A 191 1.26 35.16 0.73
C LYS A 191 1.07 35.05 2.23
N TRP A 192 1.65 34.02 2.83
CA TRP A 192 1.48 33.69 4.26
C TRP A 192 1.69 34.90 5.18
N LYS A 193 0.88 35.00 6.24
CA LYS A 193 1.09 35.98 7.33
C LYS A 193 2.48 35.83 7.95
N SER A 194 2.92 34.59 8.11
CA SER A 194 4.27 34.19 8.49
C SER A 194 4.52 32.77 8.01
N SER A 195 5.79 32.42 7.74
CA SER A 195 6.24 31.06 7.46
C SER A 195 7.36 30.68 8.42
N THR A 196 7.29 29.49 9.02
CA THR A 196 8.29 28.98 9.97
C THR A 196 8.64 27.53 9.68
N VAL A 197 9.93 27.21 9.73
CA VAL A 197 10.41 25.83 9.66
C VAL A 197 10.53 25.24 11.06
N TYR A 198 10.11 23.99 11.24
CA TYR A 198 10.18 23.28 12.52
C TYR A 198 10.72 21.85 12.36
N ASP A 199 11.11 21.23 13.47
CA ASP A 199 11.57 19.84 13.49
C ASP A 199 10.38 18.88 13.36
N ASN A 200 10.44 17.90 12.43
CA ASN A 200 9.31 17.01 12.15
C ASN A 200 8.71 16.32 13.39
N SER A 201 9.49 16.10 14.46
CA SER A 201 8.98 15.55 15.72
C SER A 201 7.92 16.42 16.41
N LEU A 202 7.82 17.69 16.05
CA LEU A 202 6.88 18.67 16.61
C LEU A 202 5.60 18.85 15.78
N LYS A 203 5.42 18.11 14.68
CA LYS A 203 4.37 18.37 13.69
C LYS A 203 2.95 18.51 14.26
N TYR A 204 2.57 17.64 15.18
CA TYR A 204 1.26 17.73 15.81
C TYR A 204 1.19 18.80 16.90
N GLU A 205 2.32 19.08 17.55
CA GLU A 205 2.41 20.05 18.66
C GLU A 205 2.32 21.49 18.16
N ILE A 206 2.86 21.81 16.98
CA ILE A 206 2.82 23.18 16.45
C ILE A 206 1.38 23.67 16.19
N LEU A 207 0.52 22.81 15.65
CA LEU A 207 -0.89 23.12 15.42
C LEU A 207 -1.66 23.09 16.73
N LYS A 208 -1.41 22.10 17.58
CA LYS A 208 -2.08 21.94 18.88
C LYS A 208 -1.80 23.11 19.83
N ASN A 209 -0.58 23.64 19.85
CA ASN A 209 -0.15 24.72 20.73
C ASN A 209 -0.39 26.13 20.16
N ASP A 210 -1.18 26.23 19.09
CA ASP A 210 -1.49 27.51 18.42
C ASP A 210 -0.24 28.25 17.90
N GLU A 211 0.83 27.54 17.55
CA GLU A 211 2.05 28.14 17.01
C GLU A 211 1.92 28.43 15.50
N ALA A 212 1.19 27.56 14.79
CA ALA A 212 0.82 27.72 13.38
C ALA A 212 -0.68 27.45 13.15
N ASP A 213 -1.19 27.89 12.00
CA ASP A 213 -2.58 27.71 11.58
C ASP A 213 -2.70 26.66 10.46
N VAL A 214 -1.71 26.66 9.55
CA VAL A 214 -1.57 25.74 8.40
C VAL A 214 -0.19 25.09 8.46
N ASP A 215 -0.10 23.84 8.07
CA ASP A 215 1.13 23.06 8.07
C ASP A 215 1.28 22.27 6.76
N GLY A 216 2.46 22.36 6.15
CA GLY A 216 2.81 21.53 5.00
C GLY A 216 3.30 20.17 5.49
N GLN A 217 2.52 19.12 5.26
CA GLN A 217 2.78 17.77 5.73
C GLN A 217 3.32 16.87 4.61
N GLU A 218 4.25 16.02 5.00
CA GLU A 218 4.71 14.90 4.18
C GLU A 218 3.89 13.66 4.55
N TYR A 219 3.24 13.06 3.54
CA TYR A 219 2.50 11.79 3.60
C TYR A 219 1.61 11.64 4.85
N GLU A 220 0.33 11.99 4.71
CA GLU A 220 -0.65 11.70 5.72
C GLU A 220 -1.97 11.26 5.06
N ALA A 221 -2.54 10.17 5.55
CA ALA A 221 -3.81 9.66 5.06
C ALA A 221 -4.94 10.63 5.40
N VAL A 222 -5.40 11.36 4.38
CA VAL A 222 -6.53 12.27 4.51
C VAL A 222 -7.80 11.51 4.12
N ALA A 223 -8.61 11.18 5.12
CA ALA A 223 -10.01 10.87 4.87
C ALA A 223 -10.70 12.17 4.43
N LYS A 224 -11.07 12.28 3.13
CA LYS A 224 -11.95 13.19 2.34
C LYS A 224 -12.47 14.55 2.88
N LYS A 225 -12.33 14.87 4.16
CA LYS A 225 -12.84 16.06 4.83
C LYS A 225 -11.76 17.12 5.09
N TYR A 226 -10.49 16.86 4.80
CA TYR A 226 -9.42 17.83 5.11
C TYR A 226 -8.34 17.89 4.02
N PHE A 227 -8.70 18.42 2.85
CA PHE A 227 -7.86 18.73 1.68
C PHE A 227 -7.84 17.67 0.58
N ASP A 228 -8.60 17.97 -0.48
CA ASP A 228 -8.35 17.43 -1.81
C ASP A 228 -7.03 18.04 -2.32
N LEU A 229 -6.00 17.20 -2.42
CA LEU A 229 -4.75 17.54 -3.10
C LEU A 229 -4.83 17.03 -4.53
N ILE A 230 -4.76 17.99 -5.46
CA ILE A 230 -4.55 17.82 -6.89
C ILE A 230 -5.69 17.02 -7.58
N ASN A 231 -6.75 17.74 -7.94
CA ASN A 231 -7.56 17.45 -9.13
C ASN A 231 -7.60 18.69 -10.01
#